data_AF-A0A3Q7MDZ4-F1
#
_entry.id   AF-A0A3Q7MDZ4-F1
#
_cell.length_a   1.000
_cell.length_b   1.000
_cell.length_c   1.000
_cell.angle_alpha   90.00
_cell.angle_beta   90.00
_cell.angle_gamma   90.00
#
_symmetry.space_group_name_H-M   'P 1'
#
loop_
_entity.id
_entity.type
_entity.pdbx_description
1 polymer ?
#
loop_
_entity_poly.entity_id
_entity_poly.type
_entity_poly.pdbx_seq_one_letter_code
_entity_poly.pdbx_strand_id
1 'polypeptide(L)'
;MFSEPPTPGPPAPDTPPDSSRIDHSPVPPWALAAIVLVSGLLVFGCCFCVYRKRCRRRLGKKSQAQAQVHLQEVKELGRSYIDKVQPEVEELEPAPSGPGSQVAEKHELGRLQYSLDYDFQSGQLLVGILQAEGLAALDLGGSSDPYVRVYLLPDKRRRHETKVHRQTLNPHFGENFAFKQEKLGDICFSLRYVPTAGKLTVIVLEAKNLKKMDVGGLSDPYVKVHLLQGGKKVRKKKTTIKKNTLNPYYNEAFSFEVPCDQVQKVQVELTVLDYDKLGKNEAIGRVAVGAAAGGAGLRHWADMLANPRRPIAQWHSLRPPDRVRPLPAP
;
A
#
# COMPACT_ATOMS: atom_id res chain seq x y z
N MET A 1 -24.20 105.13 -49.59
CA MET A 1 -25.35 104.21 -49.45
C MET A 1 -24.79 102.85 -49.09
N PHE A 2 -25.28 102.30 -47.98
CA PHE A 2 -24.86 101.02 -47.40
C PHE A 2 -25.06 99.84 -48.34
N SER A 3 -24.25 98.80 -48.18
CA SER A 3 -24.69 97.41 -48.31
C SER A 3 -23.87 96.56 -47.34
N GLU A 4 -24.53 96.15 -46.28
CA GLU A 4 -24.06 95.25 -45.23
C GLU A 4 -23.82 93.84 -45.82
N PRO A 5 -22.78 93.10 -45.41
CA PRO A 5 -22.56 91.74 -45.90
C PRO A 5 -23.57 90.76 -45.27
N PRO A 6 -24.02 89.73 -46.00
CA PRO A 6 -25.07 88.82 -45.54
C PRO A 6 -24.58 87.87 -44.44
N THR A 7 -25.49 87.60 -43.50
CA THR A 7 -25.36 86.62 -42.41
C THR A 7 -25.25 85.19 -42.97
N PRO A 8 -24.37 84.32 -42.46
CA PRO A 8 -24.29 82.94 -42.91
C PRO A 8 -25.50 82.13 -42.42
N GLY A 9 -26.12 81.39 -43.34
CA GLY A 9 -27.20 80.45 -43.06
C GLY A 9 -26.75 79.20 -42.28
N PRO A 10 -27.70 78.38 -41.78
CA PRO A 10 -27.40 77.23 -40.93
C PRO A 10 -26.64 76.13 -41.71
N PRO A 11 -25.78 75.33 -41.03
CA PRO A 11 -25.04 74.26 -41.68
C PRO A 11 -25.98 73.14 -42.16
N ALA A 12 -25.65 72.55 -43.31
CA ALA A 12 -26.31 71.39 -43.89
C ALA A 12 -26.09 70.12 -43.02
N PRO A 13 -27.01 69.13 -43.06
CA PRO A 13 -26.88 67.92 -42.26
C PRO A 13 -25.74 67.01 -42.74
N ASP A 14 -24.99 66.45 -41.80
CA ASP A 14 -23.86 65.55 -42.03
C ASP A 14 -24.25 64.32 -42.87
N THR A 15 -23.57 64.13 -44.00
CA THR A 15 -23.57 62.87 -44.76
C THR A 15 -22.90 61.75 -43.93
N PRO A 16 -23.46 60.52 -43.92
CA PRO A 16 -22.87 59.40 -43.19
C PRO A 16 -21.54 58.96 -43.84
N PRO A 17 -20.59 58.40 -43.06
CA PRO A 17 -19.29 58.03 -43.58
C PRO A 17 -19.42 56.88 -44.59
N ASP A 18 -18.75 57.04 -45.72
CA ASP A 18 -18.61 56.08 -46.80
C ASP A 18 -17.86 54.82 -46.31
N SER A 19 -18.54 53.67 -46.30
CA SER A 19 -18.05 52.40 -45.76
C SER A 19 -17.10 51.64 -46.71
N SER A 20 -16.59 52.28 -47.76
CA SER A 20 -15.92 51.57 -48.86
C SER A 20 -14.39 51.64 -48.89
N ARG A 21 -13.72 52.13 -47.83
CA ARG A 21 -12.24 52.08 -47.73
C ARG A 21 -11.76 51.20 -46.58
N ILE A 22 -11.69 49.89 -46.82
CA ILE A 22 -10.83 48.99 -46.05
C ILE A 22 -9.45 49.05 -46.69
N ASP A 23 -8.56 49.80 -46.06
CA ASP A 23 -7.15 49.91 -46.47
C ASP A 23 -6.41 48.62 -46.04
N HIS A 24 -6.01 47.81 -47.02
CA HIS A 24 -5.21 46.61 -46.79
C HIS A 24 -3.76 46.99 -46.54
N SER A 25 -3.46 47.41 -45.32
CA SER A 25 -2.08 47.57 -44.85
C SER A 25 -1.37 46.20 -44.81
N PRO A 26 -0.15 46.08 -45.38
CA PRO A 26 0.59 44.83 -45.33
C PRO A 26 0.95 44.51 -43.87
N VAL A 27 0.63 43.28 -43.46
CA VAL A 27 0.80 42.82 -42.08
C VAL A 27 2.28 42.95 -41.68
N PRO A 28 2.61 43.67 -40.60
CA PRO A 28 4.00 43.90 -40.25
C PRO A 28 4.70 42.57 -39.91
N PRO A 29 5.99 42.39 -40.27
CA PRO A 29 6.69 41.11 -40.14
C PRO A 29 6.69 40.52 -38.72
N TRP A 30 6.66 41.38 -37.69
CA TRP A 30 6.60 40.94 -36.29
C TRP A 30 5.29 40.20 -35.96
N ALA A 31 4.17 40.54 -36.63
CA ALA A 31 2.88 39.90 -36.41
C ALA A 31 2.86 38.50 -36.99
N LEU A 32 3.48 38.28 -38.16
CA LEU A 32 3.68 36.95 -38.74
C LEU A 32 4.58 36.08 -37.85
N ALA A 33 5.67 36.65 -37.34
CA ALA A 33 6.55 35.96 -36.39
C ALA A 33 5.81 35.55 -35.11
N ALA A 34 4.96 36.44 -34.56
CA ALA A 34 4.13 36.15 -33.39
C ALA A 34 3.14 35.00 -33.67
N ILE A 35 2.50 34.98 -34.84
CA ILE A 35 1.57 33.91 -35.23
C ILE A 35 2.30 32.56 -35.36
N VAL A 36 3.50 32.53 -35.93
CA VAL A 36 4.33 31.31 -36.01
C VAL A 36 4.75 30.82 -34.62
N LEU A 37 5.10 31.73 -33.72
CA LEU A 37 5.50 31.39 -32.35
C LEU A 37 4.32 30.84 -31.54
N VAL A 38 3.14 31.48 -31.64
CA VAL A 38 1.91 31.05 -30.96
C VAL A 38 1.42 29.72 -31.51
N SER A 39 1.43 29.53 -32.83
CA SER A 39 1.05 28.25 -33.46
C SER A 39 2.02 27.13 -33.08
N GLY A 40 3.33 27.39 -33.04
CA GLY A 40 4.34 26.45 -32.56
C GLY A 40 4.13 26.03 -31.10
N LEU A 41 3.82 26.98 -30.22
CA LEU A 41 3.52 26.71 -28.80
C LEU A 41 2.23 25.89 -28.62
N LEU A 42 1.21 26.17 -29.43
CA LEU A 42 -0.04 25.40 -29.42
C LEU A 42 0.16 23.96 -29.90
N VAL A 43 0.91 23.76 -30.99
CA VAL A 43 1.25 22.42 -31.50
C VAL A 43 2.09 21.66 -30.49
N PHE A 44 3.12 22.29 -29.90
CA PHE A 44 3.95 21.69 -28.86
C PHE A 44 3.12 21.33 -27.61
N GLY A 45 2.24 22.21 -27.17
CA GLY A 45 1.31 21.97 -26.06
C GLY A 45 0.35 20.81 -26.35
N CYS A 46 -0.17 20.72 -27.57
CA CYS A 46 -1.07 19.65 -27.98
C CYS A 46 -0.35 18.29 -28.08
N CYS A 47 0.85 18.26 -28.68
CA CYS A 47 1.73 17.09 -28.72
C CYS A 47 2.12 16.62 -27.31
N PHE A 48 2.46 17.54 -26.40
CA PHE A 48 2.77 17.23 -25.01
C PHE A 48 1.55 16.68 -24.25
N CYS A 49 0.36 17.23 -24.49
CA CYS A 49 -0.90 16.73 -23.92
C CYS A 49 -1.23 15.32 -24.41
N VAL A 50 -1.04 15.03 -25.70
CA VAL A 50 -1.24 13.69 -26.29
C VAL A 50 -0.22 12.70 -25.75
N TYR A 51 1.06 13.08 -25.67
CA TYR A 51 2.12 12.26 -25.06
C TYR A 51 1.78 11.92 -23.60
N ARG A 52 1.34 12.91 -22.81
CA ARG A 52 0.95 12.73 -21.42
C ARG A 52 -0.31 11.87 -21.25
N LYS A 53 -1.28 11.97 -22.16
CA LYS A 53 -2.48 11.10 -22.20
C LYS A 53 -2.11 9.66 -22.56
N ARG A 54 -1.12 9.45 -23.43
CA ARG A 54 -0.59 8.12 -23.79
C ARG A 54 0.19 7.48 -22.62
N CYS A 55 0.99 8.25 -21.89
CA CYS A 55 1.65 7.81 -20.66
C CYS A 55 0.65 7.49 -19.54
N ARG A 56 -0.40 8.32 -19.34
CA ARG A 56 -1.51 8.03 -18.41
C ARG A 56 -2.27 6.75 -18.79
N ARG A 57 -2.55 6.52 -20.08
CA ARG A 57 -3.22 5.28 -20.54
C ARG A 57 -2.37 4.03 -20.32
N ARG A 58 -1.04 4.11 -20.46
CA ARG A 58 -0.13 2.98 -20.16
C ARG A 58 -0.03 2.70 -18.65
N LEU A 59 -0.05 3.73 -17.79
CA LEU A 59 -0.03 3.59 -16.32
C LEU A 59 -1.39 3.16 -15.74
N GLY A 60 -2.50 3.68 -16.29
CA GLY A 60 -3.86 3.31 -15.87
C GLY A 60 -4.27 1.90 -16.29
N LYS A 61 -3.86 1.45 -17.49
CA LYS A 61 -4.04 0.04 -17.89
C LYS A 61 -3.21 -0.91 -17.03
N LYS A 62 -2.03 -0.48 -16.54
CA LYS A 62 -1.26 -1.25 -15.55
C LYS A 62 -1.95 -1.29 -14.18
N SER A 63 -2.55 -0.20 -13.71
CA SER A 63 -3.25 -0.19 -12.41
C SER A 63 -4.50 -1.09 -12.39
N GLN A 64 -5.31 -1.10 -13.45
CA GLN A 64 -6.49 -1.96 -13.52
C GLN A 64 -6.10 -3.42 -13.77
N ALA A 65 -5.12 -3.68 -14.64
CA ALA A 65 -4.57 -5.02 -14.82
C ALA A 65 -3.87 -5.53 -13.55
N GLN A 66 -3.17 -4.68 -12.79
CA GLN A 66 -2.47 -5.05 -11.55
C GLN A 66 -3.45 -5.22 -10.38
N ALA A 67 -4.58 -4.49 -10.34
CA ALA A 67 -5.65 -4.73 -9.37
C ALA A 67 -6.40 -6.04 -9.67
N GLN A 68 -6.59 -6.36 -10.95
CA GLN A 68 -7.22 -7.61 -11.39
C GLN A 68 -6.26 -8.80 -11.19
N VAL A 69 -4.97 -8.63 -11.52
CA VAL A 69 -3.91 -9.61 -11.24
C VAL A 69 -3.70 -9.78 -9.74
N HIS A 70 -3.76 -8.74 -8.91
CA HIS A 70 -3.65 -8.87 -7.44
C HIS A 70 -4.88 -9.57 -6.82
N LEU A 71 -6.08 -9.38 -7.38
CA LEU A 71 -7.26 -10.13 -6.92
C LEU A 71 -7.18 -11.60 -7.39
N GLN A 72 -6.58 -11.84 -8.55
CA GLN A 72 -6.35 -13.17 -9.10
C GLN A 72 -5.22 -13.89 -8.38
N GLU A 73 -4.11 -13.21 -8.01
CA GLU A 73 -3.04 -13.69 -7.14
C GLU A 73 -3.53 -13.93 -5.72
N VAL A 74 -4.44 -13.12 -5.16
CA VAL A 74 -5.03 -13.40 -3.84
C VAL A 74 -5.97 -14.61 -3.90
N LYS A 75 -6.69 -14.78 -5.01
CA LYS A 75 -7.50 -15.98 -5.27
C LYS A 75 -6.63 -17.23 -5.54
N GLU A 76 -5.51 -17.08 -6.23
CA GLU A 76 -4.52 -18.14 -6.52
C GLU A 76 -3.65 -18.45 -5.32
N LEU A 77 -3.35 -17.47 -4.46
CA LEU A 77 -2.68 -17.69 -3.19
C LEU A 77 -3.66 -18.33 -2.21
N GLY A 78 -4.94 -17.96 -2.22
CA GLY A 78 -6.01 -18.64 -1.51
C GLY A 78 -6.19 -20.09 -1.98
N ARG A 79 -6.23 -20.32 -3.29
CA ARG A 79 -6.25 -21.67 -3.89
C ARG A 79 -4.97 -22.44 -3.63
N SER A 80 -3.79 -21.84 -3.77
CA SER A 80 -2.50 -22.48 -3.49
C SER A 80 -2.33 -22.78 -2.01
N TYR A 81 -2.90 -21.97 -1.10
CA TYR A 81 -2.96 -22.33 0.31
C TYR A 81 -3.93 -23.47 0.57
N ILE A 82 -5.05 -23.53 -0.16
CA ILE A 82 -5.98 -24.67 -0.12
C ILE A 82 -5.28 -25.93 -0.68
N ASP A 83 -4.66 -25.88 -1.87
CA ASP A 83 -3.95 -27.00 -2.51
C ASP A 83 -2.71 -27.47 -1.75
N LYS A 84 -1.99 -26.55 -1.06
CA LYS A 84 -0.85 -26.91 -0.21
C LYS A 84 -1.24 -27.42 1.17
N VAL A 85 -2.48 -27.21 1.61
CA VAL A 85 -2.97 -27.64 2.94
C VAL A 85 -4.00 -28.78 2.84
N GLN A 86 -4.55 -29.06 1.66
CA GLN A 86 -5.36 -30.24 1.35
C GLN A 86 -5.00 -30.73 -0.06
N PRO A 87 -4.35 -31.89 -0.22
CA PRO A 87 -4.09 -32.42 -1.55
C PRO A 87 -5.39 -32.84 -2.24
N GLU A 88 -5.59 -32.39 -3.49
CA GLU A 88 -6.57 -32.95 -4.43
C GLU A 88 -6.32 -34.47 -4.55
N VAL A 89 -7.40 -35.24 -4.39
CA VAL A 89 -7.41 -36.68 -4.62
C VAL A 89 -7.36 -36.93 -6.13
N GLU A 90 -6.16 -37.03 -6.68
CA GLU A 90 -5.97 -37.54 -8.04
C GLU A 90 -6.35 -39.04 -8.04
N GLU A 91 -7.50 -39.33 -8.66
CA GLU A 91 -8.04 -40.66 -8.91
C GLU A 91 -7.20 -41.33 -10.00
N LEU A 92 -6.12 -42.02 -9.59
CA LEU A 92 -5.32 -42.84 -10.50
C LEU A 92 -6.03 -44.18 -10.73
N GLU A 93 -6.34 -44.47 -11.99
CA GLU A 93 -6.92 -45.76 -12.41
C GLU A 93 -6.06 -46.96 -11.96
N PRO A 94 -6.69 -48.09 -11.59
CA PRO A 94 -5.97 -49.22 -11.00
C PRO A 94 -5.20 -49.99 -12.09
N ALA A 95 -3.88 -50.03 -11.98
CA ALA A 95 -3.06 -51.02 -12.67
C ALA A 95 -3.23 -52.40 -12.00
N PRO A 96 -3.20 -53.51 -12.78
CA PRO A 96 -3.66 -54.81 -12.31
C PRO A 96 -2.71 -55.43 -11.28
N SER A 97 -3.33 -56.09 -10.31
CA SER A 97 -2.76 -56.77 -9.15
C SER A 97 -1.74 -57.84 -9.50
N GLY A 98 -0.53 -57.72 -8.94
CA GLY A 98 0.38 -58.84 -8.68
C GLY A 98 0.22 -59.38 -7.25
N PRO A 99 0.39 -60.69 -7.01
CA PRO A 99 0.08 -61.29 -5.71
C PRO A 99 1.23 -61.11 -4.70
N GLY A 100 0.99 -60.33 -3.64
CA GLY A 100 1.92 -60.16 -2.52
C GLY A 100 1.82 -58.79 -1.83
N SER A 101 0.66 -58.51 -1.22
CA SER A 101 0.32 -57.25 -0.55
C SER A 101 1.27 -56.84 0.58
N GLN A 102 1.72 -55.58 0.57
CA GLN A 102 1.44 -54.58 1.62
C GLN A 102 1.43 -53.18 0.99
N VAL A 103 0.21 -52.63 0.84
CA VAL A 103 -0.06 -51.27 0.35
C VAL A 103 0.10 -50.32 1.54
N ALA A 104 0.89 -49.26 1.41
CA ALA A 104 1.01 -48.23 2.44
C ALA A 104 -0.31 -47.45 2.57
N GLU A 105 -1.04 -47.65 3.67
CA GLU A 105 -2.30 -46.94 3.92
C GLU A 105 -2.07 -45.45 4.15
N LYS A 106 -2.77 -44.62 3.38
CA LYS A 106 -2.82 -43.15 3.52
C LYS A 106 -3.71 -42.83 4.73
N HIS A 107 -3.14 -42.78 5.94
CA HIS A 107 -3.89 -42.48 7.16
C HIS A 107 -4.56 -41.09 7.07
N GLU A 108 -5.90 -41.04 7.03
CA GLU A 108 -6.67 -39.80 7.22
C GLU A 108 -6.44 -39.27 8.65
N LEU A 109 -6.03 -38.01 8.80
CA LEU A 109 -5.69 -37.39 10.11
C LEU A 109 -6.92 -36.80 10.84
N GLY A 110 -8.12 -37.04 10.33
CA GLY A 110 -9.38 -36.47 10.81
C GLY A 110 -9.69 -35.08 10.29
N ARG A 111 -10.78 -34.49 10.79
CA ARG A 111 -11.32 -33.18 10.37
C ARG A 111 -11.63 -32.33 11.61
N LEU A 112 -11.43 -31.01 11.51
CA LEU A 112 -11.72 -30.05 12.58
C LEU A 112 -12.80 -29.07 12.12
N GLN A 113 -13.86 -28.94 12.91
CA GLN A 113 -14.90 -27.94 12.74
C GLN A 113 -14.62 -26.73 13.63
N TYR A 114 -14.65 -25.54 13.03
CA TYR A 114 -14.40 -24.28 13.72
C TYR A 114 -15.28 -23.15 13.17
N SER A 115 -15.41 -22.07 13.92
CA SER A 115 -16.10 -20.83 13.50
C SER A 115 -15.17 -19.63 13.59
N LEU A 116 -15.43 -18.62 12.75
CA LEU A 116 -14.74 -17.33 12.75
C LEU A 116 -15.78 -16.23 12.71
N ASP A 117 -15.68 -15.28 13.63
CA ASP A 117 -16.52 -14.09 13.65
C ASP A 117 -15.68 -12.84 13.98
N TYR A 118 -16.07 -11.67 13.49
CA TYR A 118 -15.36 -10.42 13.76
C TYR A 118 -16.30 -9.37 14.36
N ASP A 119 -16.06 -9.05 15.63
CA ASP A 119 -16.75 -7.96 16.30
C ASP A 119 -16.11 -6.62 15.94
N PHE A 120 -16.79 -5.85 15.09
CA PHE A 120 -16.35 -4.51 14.69
C PHE A 120 -16.40 -3.47 15.81
N GLN A 121 -17.27 -3.65 16.82
CA GLN A 121 -17.38 -2.71 17.93
C GLN A 121 -16.16 -2.82 18.84
N SER A 122 -15.76 -4.05 19.18
CA SER A 122 -14.60 -4.29 20.05
C SER A 122 -13.28 -4.53 19.30
N GLY A 123 -13.33 -4.69 17.97
CA GLY A 123 -12.18 -4.93 17.11
C GLY A 123 -11.52 -6.30 17.35
N GLN A 124 -12.33 -7.33 17.58
CA GLN A 124 -11.88 -8.67 17.97
C GLN A 124 -12.26 -9.71 16.93
N LEU A 125 -11.30 -10.58 16.58
CA LEU A 125 -11.59 -11.82 15.89
C LEU A 125 -11.90 -12.89 16.93
N LEU A 126 -13.10 -13.44 16.88
CA LEU A 126 -13.56 -14.57 17.68
C LEU A 126 -13.33 -15.85 16.86
N VAL A 127 -12.63 -16.81 17.47
CA VAL A 127 -12.35 -18.12 16.89
C VAL A 127 -12.98 -19.19 17.77
N GLY A 128 -14.02 -19.86 17.28
CA GLY A 128 -14.66 -20.97 17.97
C GLY A 128 -14.08 -22.30 17.53
N ILE A 129 -13.54 -23.08 18.46
CA ILE A 129 -13.12 -24.45 18.22
C ILE A 129 -14.26 -25.36 18.68
N LEU A 130 -14.94 -26.00 17.73
CA LEU A 130 -16.21 -26.68 17.97
C LEU A 130 -15.98 -28.16 18.30
N GLN A 131 -15.56 -28.94 17.30
CA GLN A 131 -15.31 -30.37 17.45
C GLN A 131 -14.32 -30.86 16.42
N ALA A 132 -13.72 -32.03 16.66
CA ALA A 132 -13.00 -32.77 15.64
C ALA A 132 -13.62 -34.17 15.48
N GLU A 133 -13.45 -34.75 14.30
CA GLU A 133 -13.99 -36.07 13.95
C GLU A 133 -12.94 -36.91 13.23
N GLY A 134 -12.95 -38.22 13.50
CA GLY A 134 -12.08 -39.18 12.82
C GLY A 134 -10.59 -38.94 13.03
N LEU A 135 -10.18 -38.44 14.20
CA LEU A 135 -8.77 -38.25 14.51
C LEU A 135 -8.01 -39.59 14.51
N ALA A 136 -6.72 -39.54 14.15
CA ALA A 136 -5.86 -40.71 14.20
C ALA A 136 -5.63 -41.16 15.65
N ALA A 137 -5.64 -42.46 15.88
CA ALA A 137 -5.24 -43.10 17.14
C ALA A 137 -3.72 -43.16 17.25
N LEU A 138 -3.13 -42.33 18.11
CA LEU A 138 -1.68 -42.23 18.27
C LEU A 138 -1.18 -42.83 19.59
N ASP A 139 -2.07 -43.09 20.54
CA ASP A 139 -1.74 -43.67 21.84
C ASP A 139 -1.97 -45.18 21.87
N LEU A 140 -1.21 -45.86 22.74
CA LEU A 140 -1.37 -47.29 23.05
C LEU A 140 -2.81 -47.54 23.52
N GLY A 141 -3.59 -48.28 22.73
CA GLY A 141 -5.00 -48.54 23.01
C GLY A 141 -5.97 -48.06 21.93
N GLY A 142 -5.48 -47.60 20.77
CA GLY A 142 -6.35 -47.27 19.62
C GLY A 142 -7.09 -45.94 19.80
N SER A 143 -6.50 -45.02 20.56
CA SER A 143 -7.11 -43.76 20.98
C SER A 143 -6.10 -42.61 20.93
N SER A 144 -6.54 -41.37 21.18
CA SER A 144 -5.70 -40.18 21.35
C SER A 144 -6.23 -39.28 22.48
N ASP A 145 -5.36 -38.41 23.00
CA ASP A 145 -5.71 -37.32 23.93
C ASP A 145 -5.65 -35.92 23.25
N PRO A 146 -6.60 -35.58 22.35
CA PRO A 146 -6.50 -34.38 21.52
C PRO A 146 -6.68 -33.05 22.26
N TYR A 147 -5.97 -32.02 21.76
CA TYR A 147 -6.16 -30.60 22.07
C TYR A 147 -5.75 -29.75 20.86
N VAL A 148 -6.24 -28.51 20.76
CA VAL A 148 -5.99 -27.60 19.63
C VAL A 148 -5.23 -26.37 20.10
N ARG A 149 -4.19 -25.98 19.36
CA ARG A 149 -3.48 -24.70 19.53
C ARG A 149 -3.84 -23.74 18.41
N VAL A 150 -4.29 -22.54 18.76
CA VAL A 150 -4.73 -21.50 17.83
C VAL A 150 -3.76 -20.32 17.85
N TYR A 151 -3.30 -19.89 16.67
CA TYR A 151 -2.39 -18.75 16.48
C TYR A 151 -2.88 -17.84 15.36
N LEU A 152 -2.62 -16.54 15.45
CA LEU A 152 -2.81 -15.62 14.32
C LEU A 152 -1.47 -15.28 13.68
N LEU A 153 -1.21 -15.89 12.53
CA LEU A 153 0.00 -15.63 11.77
C LEU A 153 0.07 -14.18 11.27
N PRO A 154 1.27 -13.57 11.24
CA PRO A 154 2.58 -14.18 11.50
C PRO A 154 2.94 -14.31 13.00
N ASP A 155 2.10 -13.81 13.91
CA ASP A 155 2.38 -13.84 15.35
C ASP A 155 2.16 -15.24 15.95
N LYS A 156 3.25 -16.00 16.07
CA LYS A 156 3.26 -17.32 16.72
C LYS A 156 3.39 -17.26 18.25
N ARG A 157 3.57 -16.09 18.86
CA ARG A 157 3.76 -15.98 20.32
C ARG A 157 2.43 -15.99 21.05
N ARG A 158 1.44 -15.31 20.48
CA ARG A 158 0.08 -15.27 21.03
C ARG A 158 -0.66 -16.51 20.58
N ARG A 159 -0.88 -17.41 21.54
CA ARG A 159 -1.56 -18.68 21.32
C ARG A 159 -2.63 -18.92 22.35
N HIS A 160 -3.68 -19.57 21.92
CA HIS A 160 -4.69 -20.16 22.79
C HIS A 160 -4.64 -21.68 22.64
N GLU A 161 -4.91 -22.39 23.72
CA GLU A 161 -4.95 -23.85 23.73
C GLU A 161 -6.30 -24.28 24.30
N THR A 162 -6.95 -25.25 23.67
CA THR A 162 -8.13 -25.90 24.25
C THR A 162 -7.73 -26.77 25.42
N LYS A 163 -8.72 -27.20 26.20
CA LYS A 163 -8.56 -28.31 27.12
C LYS A 163 -8.20 -29.58 26.35
N VAL A 164 -7.51 -30.47 27.06
CA VAL A 164 -7.19 -31.82 26.57
C VAL A 164 -8.38 -32.73 26.83
N HIS A 165 -8.84 -33.42 25.78
CA HIS A 165 -9.89 -34.44 25.90
C HIS A 165 -9.24 -35.81 25.91
N ARG A 166 -9.47 -36.61 26.95
CA ARG A 166 -8.82 -37.91 27.09
C ARG A 166 -9.56 -38.98 26.32
N GLN A 167 -8.77 -39.87 25.75
CA GLN A 167 -9.18 -41.12 25.12
C GLN A 167 -10.33 -40.98 24.11
N THR A 168 -10.21 -40.04 23.17
CA THR A 168 -11.25 -39.80 22.17
C THR A 168 -10.67 -39.42 20.81
N LEU A 169 -11.30 -39.94 19.75
CA LEU A 169 -11.02 -39.55 18.37
C LEU A 169 -12.05 -38.55 17.81
N ASN A 170 -13.06 -38.21 18.61
CA ASN A 170 -14.14 -37.28 18.25
C ASN A 170 -14.39 -36.27 19.40
N PRO A 171 -13.41 -35.41 19.73
CA PRO A 171 -13.56 -34.46 20.82
C PRO A 171 -14.55 -33.33 20.48
N HIS A 172 -15.40 -32.96 21.45
CA HIS A 172 -16.22 -31.75 21.41
C HIS A 172 -15.61 -30.70 22.35
N PHE A 173 -14.99 -29.66 21.78
CA PHE A 173 -14.29 -28.62 22.53
C PHE A 173 -15.25 -27.52 22.99
N GLY A 174 -16.00 -26.92 22.07
CA GLY A 174 -16.93 -25.81 22.35
C GLY A 174 -16.27 -24.55 22.94
N GLU A 175 -15.00 -24.28 22.63
CA GLU A 175 -14.22 -23.18 23.20
C GLU A 175 -14.09 -22.00 22.25
N ASN A 176 -14.25 -20.77 22.77
CA ASN A 176 -14.11 -19.54 21.99
C ASN A 176 -12.89 -18.73 22.43
N PHE A 177 -12.05 -18.34 21.47
CA PHE A 177 -10.86 -17.52 21.69
C PHE A 177 -10.99 -16.17 21.02
N ALA A 178 -10.73 -15.09 21.78
CA ALA A 178 -10.80 -13.73 21.28
C ALA A 178 -9.40 -13.17 21.01
N PHE A 179 -9.14 -12.82 19.75
CA PHE A 179 -7.90 -12.19 19.32
C PHE A 179 -8.11 -10.70 19.09
N LYS A 180 -7.53 -9.89 19.97
CA LYS A 180 -7.40 -8.43 19.79
C LYS A 180 -6.20 -8.10 18.91
N GLN A 181 -6.41 -7.36 17.82
CA GLN A 181 -5.32 -6.78 17.05
C GLN A 181 -4.69 -5.64 17.86
N GLU A 182 -3.40 -5.74 18.18
CA GLU A 182 -2.70 -4.67 18.89
C GLU A 182 -2.58 -3.44 17.98
N LYS A 183 -3.09 -2.29 18.46
CA LYS A 183 -2.88 -1.00 17.80
C LYS A 183 -1.51 -0.47 18.21
N LEU A 184 -0.58 -0.40 17.26
CA LEU A 184 0.78 0.07 17.49
C LEU A 184 0.94 1.59 17.32
N GLY A 185 -0.11 2.25 16.83
CA GLY A 185 -0.17 3.65 16.48
C GLY A 185 -0.20 3.89 14.96
N ASP A 186 -0.32 5.16 14.58
CA ASP A 186 -0.31 5.60 13.18
C ASP A 186 0.82 6.59 12.94
N ILE A 187 1.40 6.57 11.73
CA ILE A 187 2.41 7.54 11.29
C ILE A 187 1.91 8.30 10.06
N CYS A 188 2.08 9.62 10.06
CA CYS A 188 1.83 10.50 8.94
C CYS A 188 3.16 10.92 8.30
N PHE A 189 3.27 10.74 7.00
CA PHE A 189 4.41 11.21 6.23
C PHE A 189 3.96 11.59 4.83
N SER A 190 4.76 12.43 4.17
CA SER A 190 4.55 12.78 2.77
C SER A 190 5.63 12.23 1.85
N LEU A 191 5.20 11.91 0.64
CA LEU A 191 6.05 11.45 -0.45
C LEU A 191 5.98 12.44 -1.60
N ARG A 192 7.14 12.80 -2.14
CA ARG A 192 7.26 13.65 -3.33
C ARG A 192 8.31 13.09 -4.25
N TYR A 193 7.95 12.85 -5.51
CA TYR A 193 8.91 12.43 -6.53
C TYR A 193 9.06 13.46 -7.63
N VAL A 194 10.30 13.75 -8.01
CA VAL A 194 10.68 14.61 -9.13
C VAL A 194 11.43 13.76 -10.16
N PRO A 195 10.75 13.27 -11.23
CA PRO A 195 11.34 12.33 -12.18
C PRO A 195 12.59 12.88 -12.89
N THR A 196 12.57 14.15 -13.28
CA THR A 196 13.68 14.79 -14.03
C THR A 196 14.97 14.87 -13.23
N ALA A 197 14.87 15.00 -11.90
CA ALA A 197 16.02 15.03 -11.00
C ALA A 197 16.30 13.66 -10.36
N GLY A 198 15.49 12.64 -10.67
CA GLY A 198 15.54 11.35 -9.97
C GLY A 198 15.46 11.51 -8.45
N LYS A 199 14.68 12.47 -7.94
CA LYS A 199 14.71 12.82 -6.50
C LYS A 199 13.41 12.39 -5.82
N LEU A 200 13.53 11.49 -4.86
CA LEU A 200 12.46 11.08 -3.94
C LEU A 200 12.66 11.75 -2.59
N THR A 201 11.68 12.54 -2.16
CA THR A 201 11.67 13.18 -0.84
C THR A 201 10.58 12.56 0.02
N VAL A 202 10.96 12.14 1.22
CA VAL A 202 10.09 11.62 2.28
C VAL A 202 10.12 12.62 3.42
N ILE A 203 8.98 13.21 3.78
CA ILE A 203 8.88 14.10 4.94
C ILE A 203 8.11 13.36 6.02
N VAL A 204 8.78 13.01 7.11
CA VAL A 204 8.14 12.42 8.28
C VAL A 204 7.47 13.55 9.05
N LEU A 205 6.14 13.56 9.12
CA LEU A 205 5.37 14.66 9.70
C LEU A 205 5.19 14.43 11.20
N GLU A 206 4.43 13.40 11.56
CA GLU A 206 4.07 13.10 12.94
C GLU A 206 3.66 11.64 13.09
N ALA A 207 3.54 11.17 14.33
CA ALA A 207 2.86 9.92 14.66
C ALA A 207 1.89 10.15 15.82
N LYS A 208 0.91 9.26 15.97
CA LYS A 208 -0.09 9.34 17.05
C LYS A 208 -0.43 7.97 17.61
N ASN A 209 -0.88 7.97 18.86
CA ASN A 209 -1.32 6.79 19.59
C ASN A 209 -0.30 5.64 19.54
N LEU A 210 1.00 5.98 19.61
CA LEU A 210 2.05 4.97 19.61
C LEU A 210 1.91 4.03 20.81
N LYS A 211 2.27 2.75 20.61
CA LYS A 211 2.36 1.80 21.73
C LYS A 211 3.46 2.25 22.69
N LYS A 212 3.11 2.32 23.98
CA LYS A 212 4.03 2.54 25.09
C LYS A 212 4.98 1.35 25.23
N MET A 213 6.29 1.60 25.29
CA MET A 213 7.28 0.53 25.49
C MET A 213 7.99 0.59 26.85
N ASP A 214 8.10 1.77 27.48
CA ASP A 214 8.88 1.91 28.72
C ASP A 214 8.08 1.55 29.99
N VAL A 215 8.73 0.78 30.88
CA VAL A 215 8.22 0.47 32.22
C VAL A 215 8.53 1.65 33.16
N GLY A 216 7.79 2.74 33.04
CA GLY A 216 7.91 3.90 33.95
C GLY A 216 7.87 5.29 33.29
N GLY A 217 7.93 5.34 31.95
CA GLY A 217 7.72 6.54 31.12
C GLY A 217 6.75 6.22 29.98
N LEU A 218 6.56 7.13 29.01
CA LEU A 218 5.84 6.82 27.78
C LEU A 218 6.74 6.02 26.81
N SER A 219 7.20 6.68 25.76
CA SER A 219 8.21 6.22 24.81
C SER A 219 9.03 7.43 24.37
N ASP A 220 10.24 7.21 23.90
CA ASP A 220 11.15 8.16 23.27
C ASP A 220 11.23 7.92 21.74
N PRO A 221 10.14 8.12 20.97
CA PRO A 221 10.06 7.66 19.59
C PRO A 221 10.96 8.42 18.61
N TYR A 222 11.55 7.67 17.68
CA TYR A 222 12.20 8.16 16.47
C TYR A 222 11.93 7.24 15.28
N VAL A 223 12.05 7.79 14.06
CA VAL A 223 11.74 7.06 12.83
C VAL A 223 13.01 6.79 12.04
N LYS A 224 13.24 5.53 11.68
CA LYS A 224 14.24 5.14 10.67
C LYS A 224 13.55 5.01 9.31
N VAL A 225 14.06 5.72 8.31
CA VAL A 225 13.61 5.65 6.92
C VAL A 225 14.65 4.87 6.12
N HIS A 226 14.28 3.69 5.64
CA HIS A 226 15.12 2.84 4.80
C HIS A 226 14.63 2.87 3.35
N LEU A 227 15.53 3.06 2.41
CA LEU A 227 15.30 2.76 1.00
C LEU A 227 15.72 1.31 0.76
N LEU A 228 14.82 0.51 0.20
CA LEU A 228 15.05 -0.88 -0.17
C LEU A 228 15.08 -1.01 -1.70
N GLN A 229 15.97 -1.86 -2.21
CA GLN A 229 16.05 -2.24 -3.62
C GLN A 229 16.29 -3.75 -3.69
N GLY A 230 15.43 -4.48 -4.41
CA GLY A 230 15.48 -5.95 -4.44
C GLY A 230 15.42 -6.59 -3.05
N GLY A 231 14.59 -6.05 -2.15
CA GLY A 231 14.44 -6.53 -0.76
C GLY A 231 15.59 -6.18 0.19
N LYS A 232 16.70 -5.60 -0.30
CA LYS A 232 17.85 -5.22 0.53
C LYS A 232 17.79 -3.75 0.91
N LYS A 233 18.13 -3.42 2.16
CA LYS A 233 18.23 -2.04 2.65
C LYS A 233 19.50 -1.39 2.08
N VAL A 234 19.35 -0.39 1.20
CA VAL A 234 20.47 0.25 0.48
C VAL A 234 20.84 1.62 1.03
N ARG A 235 19.87 2.39 1.53
CA ARG A 235 20.11 3.69 2.18
C ARG A 235 19.27 3.80 3.44
N LYS A 236 19.78 4.51 4.45
CA LYS A 236 19.13 4.69 5.75
C LYS A 236 19.28 6.12 6.24
N LYS A 237 18.19 6.71 6.73
CA LYS A 237 18.16 7.99 7.44
C LYS A 237 17.32 7.85 8.71
N LYS A 238 17.45 8.78 9.65
CA LYS A 238 16.67 8.77 10.90
C LYS A 238 16.25 10.18 11.29
N THR A 239 15.12 10.29 11.97
CA THR A 239 14.67 11.54 12.60
C THR A 239 15.44 11.84 13.89
N THR A 240 15.21 13.03 14.43
CA THR A 240 15.46 13.31 15.84
C THR A 240 14.60 12.42 16.75
N ILE A 241 15.05 12.26 17.99
CA ILE A 241 14.33 11.54 19.06
C ILE A 241 13.42 12.53 19.76
N LYS A 242 12.14 12.17 19.93
CA LYS A 242 11.18 12.95 20.72
C LYS A 242 10.99 12.22 22.04
N LYS A 243 11.27 12.89 23.15
CA LYS A 243 11.26 12.24 24.47
C LYS A 243 9.86 12.19 25.06
N ASN A 244 9.56 11.10 25.77
CA ASN A 244 8.40 10.89 26.61
C ASN A 244 7.08 11.32 25.94
N THR A 245 6.79 10.78 24.76
CA THR A 245 5.57 11.09 24.00
C THR A 245 5.09 9.90 23.16
N LEU A 246 3.77 9.73 23.07
CA LEU A 246 3.12 8.79 22.14
C LEU A 246 2.54 9.49 20.90
N ASN A 247 2.69 10.82 20.81
CA ASN A 247 2.22 11.65 19.70
C ASN A 247 3.34 12.59 19.22
N PRO A 248 4.47 12.05 18.72
CA PRO A 248 5.60 12.87 18.33
C PRO A 248 5.35 13.67 17.05
N TYR A 249 5.75 14.95 17.05
CA TYR A 249 5.83 15.79 15.86
C TYR A 249 7.29 15.94 15.40
N TYR A 250 7.54 15.63 14.12
CA TYR A 250 8.87 15.63 13.51
C TYR A 250 9.04 16.75 12.49
N ASN A 251 8.24 16.73 11.42
CA ASN A 251 8.38 17.56 10.22
C ASN A 251 9.81 17.56 9.64
N GLU A 252 10.39 16.37 9.50
CA GLU A 252 11.78 16.17 9.05
C GLU A 252 11.84 15.58 7.65
N ALA A 253 12.61 16.21 6.75
CA ALA A 253 12.68 15.85 5.34
C ALA A 253 13.94 15.04 4.99
N PHE A 254 13.73 13.92 4.30
CA PHE A 254 14.77 13.01 3.83
C PHE A 254 14.71 12.87 2.32
N SER A 255 15.82 13.15 1.63
CA SER A 255 15.92 12.96 0.18
C SER A 255 16.77 11.75 -0.19
N PHE A 256 16.33 11.03 -1.22
CA PHE A 256 17.02 9.91 -1.85
C PHE A 256 17.09 10.14 -3.37
N GLU A 257 18.19 9.71 -3.97
CA GLU A 257 18.33 9.66 -5.42
C GLU A 257 17.81 8.32 -5.90
N VAL A 258 16.76 8.36 -6.70
CA VAL A 258 16.08 7.23 -7.32
C VAL A 258 15.80 7.61 -8.77
N PRO A 259 16.62 7.14 -9.73
CA PRO A 259 16.37 7.32 -11.16
C PRO A 259 14.96 6.84 -11.57
N CYS A 260 14.38 7.47 -12.59
CA CYS A 260 12.99 7.23 -12.99
C CYS A 260 12.71 5.79 -13.44
N ASP A 261 13.70 5.11 -14.00
CA ASP A 261 13.67 3.70 -14.40
C ASP A 261 13.73 2.74 -13.19
N GLN A 262 14.20 3.21 -12.04
CA GLN A 262 14.33 2.43 -10.80
C GLN A 262 13.19 2.66 -9.80
N VAL A 263 12.39 3.72 -9.95
CA VAL A 263 11.36 4.10 -8.96
C VAL A 263 10.31 3.00 -8.71
N GLN A 264 10.06 2.13 -9.70
CA GLN A 264 9.15 0.99 -9.56
C GLN A 264 9.80 -0.23 -8.89
N LYS A 265 11.13 -0.25 -8.73
CA LYS A 265 11.92 -1.36 -8.17
C LYS A 265 12.35 -1.12 -6.73
N VAL A 266 12.07 0.06 -6.20
CA VAL A 266 12.42 0.43 -4.82
C VAL A 266 11.19 0.41 -3.91
N GLN A 267 11.45 0.26 -2.62
CA GLN A 267 10.48 0.46 -1.56
C GLN A 267 11.07 1.40 -0.51
N VAL A 268 10.22 2.12 0.21
CA VAL A 268 10.61 2.87 1.41
C VAL A 268 9.96 2.22 2.62
N GLU A 269 10.76 1.81 3.58
CA GLU A 269 10.31 1.30 4.88
C GLU A 269 10.53 2.37 5.94
N LEU A 270 9.46 2.75 6.64
CA LEU A 270 9.53 3.59 7.82
C LEU A 270 9.33 2.69 9.04
N THR A 271 10.30 2.68 9.95
CA THR A 271 10.22 1.97 11.23
C THR A 271 10.20 2.99 12.35
N VAL A 272 9.16 2.98 13.17
CA VAL A 272 9.11 3.75 14.42
C VAL A 272 9.76 2.90 15.50
N LEU A 273 10.74 3.45 16.18
CA LEU A 273 11.46 2.80 17.27
C LEU A 273 11.36 3.63 18.53
N ASP A 274 11.38 2.94 19.65
CA ASP A 274 11.65 3.54 20.94
C ASP A 274 13.16 3.66 21.17
N TYR A 275 13.59 4.74 21.80
CA TYR A 275 14.98 4.95 22.15
C TYR A 275 15.20 4.64 23.63
N ASP A 276 15.99 3.60 23.89
CA ASP A 276 16.36 3.22 25.24
C ASP A 276 17.75 3.78 25.57
N LYS A 277 17.86 4.56 26.64
CA LYS A 277 19.19 5.03 27.13
C LYS A 277 20.07 3.87 27.58
N LEU A 278 19.46 2.84 28.16
CA LEU A 278 20.12 1.66 28.71
C LEU A 278 19.44 0.43 28.11
N GLY A 279 20.03 -0.12 27.06
CA GLY A 279 19.49 -1.29 26.37
C GLY A 279 19.49 -1.17 24.85
N LYS A 280 18.72 -2.03 24.21
CA LYS A 280 18.59 -2.06 22.75
C LYS A 280 17.25 -1.47 22.34
N ASN A 281 17.31 -0.34 21.63
CA ASN A 281 16.17 0.31 21.00
C ASN A 281 15.18 -0.70 20.39
N GLU A 282 13.95 -0.67 20.88
CA GLU A 282 12.88 -1.55 20.44
C GLU A 282 12.10 -0.95 19.26
N ALA A 283 11.65 -1.80 18.34
CA ALA A 283 10.77 -1.35 17.25
C ALA A 283 9.32 -1.37 17.73
N ILE A 284 8.67 -0.20 17.70
CA ILE A 284 7.23 -0.06 17.99
C ILE A 284 6.43 -0.65 16.84
N GLY A 285 6.76 -0.26 15.60
CA GLY A 285 6.07 -0.73 14.42
C GLY A 285 6.70 -0.25 13.12
N ARG A 286 6.22 -0.77 11.99
CA ARG A 286 6.73 -0.42 10.67
C ARG A 286 5.63 -0.30 9.62
N VAL A 287 5.93 0.47 8.58
CA VAL A 287 5.13 0.59 7.36
C VAL A 287 6.06 0.58 6.15
N ALA A 288 5.57 0.10 5.02
CA ALA A 288 6.29 0.10 3.76
C ALA A 288 5.43 0.69 2.64
N VAL A 289 6.05 1.51 1.81
CA VAL A 289 5.48 2.08 0.58
C VAL A 289 6.36 1.70 -0.61
N GLY A 290 5.77 1.52 -1.78
CA GLY A 290 6.49 1.08 -2.98
C GLY A 290 5.59 0.25 -3.87
N ALA A 291 6.07 -0.07 -5.08
CA ALA A 291 5.30 -0.85 -6.04
C ALA A 291 5.00 -2.29 -5.57
N ALA A 292 5.90 -2.86 -4.76
CA ALA A 292 5.73 -4.18 -4.16
C ALA A 292 5.10 -4.13 -2.75
N ALA A 293 4.69 -2.95 -2.27
CA ALA A 293 3.89 -2.85 -1.04
C ALA A 293 2.43 -3.21 -1.34
N GLY A 294 1.68 -3.69 -0.34
CA GLY A 294 0.24 -3.95 -0.44
C GLY A 294 -0.61 -2.85 0.20
N GLY A 295 -1.91 -2.80 -0.15
CA GLY A 295 -2.90 -1.95 0.52
C GLY A 295 -2.60 -0.45 0.46
N ALA A 296 -2.70 0.25 1.60
CA ALA A 296 -2.47 1.69 1.69
C ALA A 296 -1.07 2.12 1.24
N GLY A 297 -0.05 1.28 1.44
CA GLY A 297 1.32 1.59 1.03
C GLY A 297 1.49 1.69 -0.49
N LEU A 298 0.79 0.83 -1.24
CA LEU A 298 0.74 0.88 -2.70
C LEU A 298 0.00 2.13 -3.19
N ARG A 299 -1.15 2.43 -2.57
CA ARG A 299 -1.99 3.58 -2.93
C ARG A 299 -1.21 4.89 -2.76
N HIS A 300 -0.56 5.07 -1.61
CA HIS A 300 0.27 6.25 -1.36
C HIS A 300 1.38 6.42 -2.41
N TRP A 301 2.03 5.32 -2.77
CA TRP A 301 3.07 5.31 -3.79
C TRP A 301 2.54 5.65 -5.18
N ALA A 302 1.40 5.07 -5.56
CA ALA A 302 0.73 5.34 -6.83
C ALA A 302 0.28 6.80 -6.93
N ASP A 303 -0.29 7.35 -5.86
CA ASP A 303 -0.72 8.75 -5.78
C ASP A 303 0.46 9.71 -5.95
N MET A 304 1.59 9.43 -5.30
CA MET A 304 2.83 10.19 -5.48
C MET A 304 3.29 10.18 -6.95
N LEU A 305 3.29 9.02 -7.60
CA LEU A 305 3.71 8.89 -9.00
C LEU A 305 2.74 9.56 -9.98
N ALA A 306 1.43 9.54 -9.67
CA ALA A 306 0.40 10.20 -10.46
C ALA A 306 0.49 11.75 -10.37
N ASN A 307 1.07 12.26 -9.29
CA ASN A 307 1.19 13.69 -8.97
C ASN A 307 2.65 14.15 -8.87
N PRO A 308 3.43 14.11 -9.97
CA PRO A 308 4.85 14.45 -9.95
C PRO A 308 5.07 15.87 -9.44
N ARG A 309 6.12 16.07 -8.65
CA ARG A 309 6.50 17.33 -7.99
C ARG A 309 5.52 17.85 -6.93
N ARG A 310 4.43 17.15 -6.64
CA ARG A 310 3.54 17.47 -5.51
C ARG A 310 3.82 16.52 -4.34
N PRO A 311 3.94 17.03 -3.10
CA PRO A 311 3.95 16.17 -1.93
C PRO A 311 2.54 15.60 -1.71
N ILE A 312 2.45 14.30 -1.52
CA ILE A 312 1.24 13.59 -1.11
C ILE A 312 1.45 13.15 0.32
N ALA A 313 0.60 13.56 1.25
CA ALA A 313 0.67 13.19 2.66
C ALA A 313 -0.44 12.21 3.00
N GLN A 314 -0.12 11.12 3.70
CA GLN A 314 -1.10 10.12 4.12
C GLN A 314 -0.73 9.52 5.48
N TRP A 315 -1.76 9.16 6.25
CA TRP A 315 -1.65 8.35 7.45
C TRP A 315 -1.50 6.87 7.11
N HIS A 316 -0.66 6.16 7.87
CA HIS A 316 -0.46 4.72 7.77
C HIS A 316 -0.48 4.10 9.16
N SER A 317 -1.29 3.06 9.34
CA SER A 317 -1.28 2.29 10.59
C SER A 317 -0.05 1.40 10.68
N LEU A 318 0.64 1.48 11.81
CA LEU A 318 1.85 0.72 12.08
C LEU A 318 1.54 -0.77 12.19
N ARG A 319 2.35 -1.59 11.53
CA ARG A 319 2.29 -3.05 11.61
C ARG A 319 3.37 -3.56 12.54
N PRO A 320 3.17 -4.74 13.17
CA PRO A 320 4.21 -5.39 13.96
C PRO A 320 5.51 -5.44 13.17
N PRO A 321 6.67 -5.18 13.77
CA PRO A 321 7.94 -5.39 13.10
C PRO A 321 8.14 -6.90 12.92
N ASP A 322 8.12 -7.41 11.68
CA ASP A 322 8.24 -8.84 11.40
C ASP A 322 9.55 -9.32 12.01
N ARG A 323 9.45 -10.12 13.07
CA ARG A 323 10.55 -10.91 13.61
C ARG A 323 10.58 -12.31 13.00
N VAL A 324 10.00 -12.49 11.81
CA VAL A 324 10.10 -13.75 11.08
C VAL A 324 11.36 -13.68 10.23
N ARG A 325 12.33 -14.52 10.62
CA ARG A 325 13.53 -14.87 9.86
C ARG A 325 13.14 -15.02 8.37
N PRO A 326 13.97 -14.57 7.40
CA PRO A 326 13.69 -14.86 6.00
C PRO A 326 13.41 -16.36 5.88
N LEU A 327 12.28 -16.74 5.28
CA LEU A 327 12.13 -18.11 4.81
C LEU A 327 13.38 -18.41 3.97
N PRO A 328 14.00 -19.60 4.12
CA PRO A 328 15.07 -19.98 3.22
C PRO A 328 14.53 -19.79 1.79
N ALA A 329 15.32 -19.11 0.96
CA ALA A 329 15.04 -19.02 -0.46
C ALA A 329 14.88 -20.46 -1.02
N PRO A 330 14.03 -20.65 -2.05
CA PRO A 330 13.71 -21.96 -2.60
C PRO A 330 14.95 -22.76 -2.99
#